data_AF-A0A7X6XY16-F1
#
_entry.id   AF-A0A7X6XY16-F1
#
_cell.length_a   1.000
_cell.length_b   1.000
_cell.length_c   1.000
_cell.angle_alpha   90.00
_cell.angle_beta   90.00
_cell.angle_gamma   90.00
#
_symmetry.space_group_name_H-M   'P 1'
#
loop_
_entity.id
_entity.type
_entity.pdbx_description
1 polymer ?
#
loop_
_entity_poly.entity_id
_entity_poly.type
_entity_poly.pdbx_seq_one_letter_code
_entity_poly.pdbx_strand_id
1 'polypeptide(L)'
;MINFNDNNEIESAIESLLFAAGDSITRNNIKRILGIDDKALEEAVESLGKRLEEKRSGVKLLVLENRLQLGTKEENSHFIKKLLTINERQSLSKGALECLSIVAFKQPVTRVQIDEIRGVNSDYVIQKLAEKEIIKEIGRLDSPGRPIIYGTTDDFLIQFGFSSLDEFKDKSGANEAFKDLIENEKKENENEEKNRDLKNGKDNNHKDN
;
A
#
# COMPACT_ATOMS: atom_id res chain seq x y z
N MET A 1 5.85 -29.28 19.63
CA MET A 1 6.82 -28.21 19.30
C MET A 1 7.44 -28.57 17.97
N ILE A 2 7.37 -27.68 16.97
CA ILE A 2 8.14 -27.84 15.74
C ILE A 2 9.60 -27.63 16.16
N ASN A 3 10.48 -28.56 15.78
CA ASN A 3 11.89 -28.49 16.15
C ASN A 3 12.66 -28.08 14.90
N PHE A 4 13.04 -26.80 14.83
CA PHE A 4 13.86 -26.29 13.74
C PHE A 4 15.33 -26.62 14.01
N ASN A 5 16.00 -27.24 13.03
CA ASN A 5 17.40 -27.64 13.14
C ASN A 5 18.36 -26.49 12.81
N ASP A 6 17.93 -25.52 12.00
CA ASP A 6 18.69 -24.31 11.66
C ASP A 6 17.78 -23.13 11.27
N ASN A 7 18.39 -21.96 11.06
CA ASN A 7 17.67 -20.74 10.66
C ASN A 7 17.03 -20.86 9.27
N ASN A 8 17.58 -21.68 8.37
CA ASN A 8 17.08 -21.83 7.01
C ASN A 8 15.70 -22.51 7.00
N GLU A 9 15.48 -23.47 7.89
CA GLU A 9 14.15 -24.10 8.05
C GLU A 9 13.11 -23.08 8.53
N ILE A 10 13.49 -22.15 9.41
CA ILE A 10 12.61 -21.06 9.88
C ILE A 10 12.30 -20.09 8.73
N GLU A 11 13.31 -19.67 7.96
CA GLU A 11 13.13 -18.82 6.78
C GLU A 11 12.17 -19.45 5.76
N SER A 12 12.37 -20.74 5.46
CA SER A 12 11.52 -21.48 4.53
C SER A 12 10.08 -21.58 5.02
N ALA A 13 9.88 -21.78 6.32
CA ALA A 13 8.56 -21.81 6.93
C ALA A 13 7.88 -20.43 6.88
N ILE A 14 8.60 -19.34 7.20
CA ILE A 14 8.08 -17.97 7.11
C ILE A 14 7.68 -17.65 5.67
N GLU A 15 8.56 -17.91 4.70
CA GLU A 15 8.27 -17.68 3.28
C GLU A 15 7.01 -18.43 2.83
N SER A 16 6.88 -19.69 3.24
CA SER A 16 5.70 -20.52 2.94
C SER A 16 4.42 -19.96 3.55
N LEU A 17 4.48 -19.51 4.82
CA LEU A 17 3.32 -18.90 5.48
C LEU A 17 2.87 -17.63 4.77
N LEU A 18 3.82 -16.72 4.46
CA LEU A 18 3.52 -15.46 3.79
C LEU A 18 3.00 -15.68 2.37
N PHE A 19 3.57 -16.62 1.63
CA PHE A 19 3.10 -16.98 0.29
C PHE A 19 1.68 -17.55 0.33
N ALA A 20 1.42 -18.50 1.24
CA ALA A 20 0.12 -19.13 1.36
C ALA A 20 -0.98 -18.16 1.84
N ALA A 21 -0.62 -17.19 2.69
CA ALA A 21 -1.57 -16.17 3.15
C ALA A 21 -1.97 -15.20 2.04
N GLY A 22 -1.05 -14.87 1.12
CA GLY A 22 -1.29 -13.87 0.06
C GLY A 22 -1.46 -12.43 0.59
N ASP A 23 -1.37 -12.24 1.90
CA ASP A 23 -1.56 -10.99 2.63
C ASP A 23 -0.62 -10.95 3.85
N SER A 24 -0.55 -9.81 4.52
CA SER A 24 0.31 -9.57 5.67
C SER A 24 -0.08 -10.39 6.90
N ILE A 25 0.91 -10.98 7.56
CA ILE A 25 0.73 -11.78 8.79
C ILE A 25 1.41 -11.07 9.96
N THR A 26 0.76 -11.07 11.13
CA THR A 26 1.36 -10.49 12.34
C THR A 26 2.56 -11.30 12.83
N ARG A 27 3.59 -10.62 13.33
CA ARG A 27 4.78 -11.25 13.95
C ARG A 27 4.38 -12.25 15.04
N ASN A 28 3.41 -11.87 15.88
CA ASN A 28 2.87 -12.74 16.93
C ASN A 28 2.21 -14.02 16.40
N ASN A 29 1.50 -13.98 15.28
CA ASN A 29 0.94 -15.19 14.68
C ASN A 29 2.03 -16.10 14.13
N ILE A 30 3.04 -15.55 13.48
CA ILE A 30 4.19 -16.33 12.98
C ILE A 30 4.90 -17.02 14.14
N LYS A 31 5.27 -16.28 15.20
CA LYS A 31 5.86 -16.85 16.41
C LYS A 31 5.03 -17.97 17.01
N ARG A 32 3.70 -17.78 17.10
CA ARG A 32 2.78 -18.78 17.65
C ARG A 32 2.70 -20.05 16.80
N ILE A 33 2.66 -19.92 15.46
CA ILE A 33 2.57 -21.06 14.53
C ILE A 33 3.87 -21.85 14.54
N LEU A 34 5.00 -21.16 14.49
CA LEU A 34 6.33 -21.79 14.41
C LEU A 34 6.83 -22.23 15.80
N GLY A 35 6.33 -21.63 16.88
CA GLY A 35 6.80 -21.90 18.24
C GLY A 35 8.18 -21.33 18.53
N ILE A 36 8.48 -20.15 17.98
CA ILE A 36 9.79 -19.47 18.09
C ILE A 36 9.68 -18.18 18.94
N ASP A 37 10.82 -17.70 19.45
CA ASP A 37 10.91 -16.43 20.16
C ASP A 37 11.14 -15.23 19.23
N ASP A 38 11.16 -14.03 19.80
CA ASP A 38 11.40 -12.79 19.05
C ASP A 38 12.78 -12.78 18.38
N LYS A 39 13.81 -13.29 19.06
CA LYS A 39 15.17 -13.28 18.54
C LYS A 39 15.29 -14.14 17.27
N ALA A 40 14.78 -15.37 17.32
CA ALA A 40 14.76 -16.28 16.18
C ALA A 40 13.91 -15.72 15.02
N LEU A 41 12.79 -15.04 15.33
CA LEU A 41 12.01 -14.37 14.29
C LEU A 41 12.81 -13.26 13.59
N GLU A 42 13.43 -12.35 14.34
CA GLU A 42 14.17 -11.24 13.73
C GLU A 42 15.37 -11.73 12.91
N GLU A 43 16.12 -12.72 13.42
CA GLU A 43 17.25 -13.33 12.69
C GLU A 43 16.79 -13.98 11.38
N ALA A 44 15.67 -14.71 11.39
CA ALA A 44 15.11 -15.32 10.19
C ALA A 44 14.54 -14.28 9.22
N VAL A 45 13.88 -13.23 9.70
CA VAL A 45 13.33 -12.13 8.88
C VAL A 45 14.44 -11.36 8.17
N GLU A 46 15.51 -11.02 8.88
CA GLU A 46 16.66 -10.31 8.30
C GLU A 46 17.34 -11.16 7.21
N SER A 47 17.58 -12.43 7.50
CA SER A 47 18.21 -13.37 6.57
C SER A 47 17.33 -13.63 5.33
N LEU A 48 16.02 -13.88 5.54
CA LEU A 48 15.04 -14.03 4.45
C LEU A 48 15.00 -12.77 3.58
N GLY A 49 14.97 -11.59 4.18
CA GLY A 49 14.99 -10.32 3.46
C GLY A 49 16.22 -10.19 2.55
N LYS A 50 17.42 -10.48 3.07
CA LYS A 50 18.66 -10.47 2.28
C LYS A 50 18.62 -11.47 1.13
N ARG A 51 18.14 -12.69 1.38
CA ARG A 51 18.00 -13.73 0.35
C ARG A 51 17.05 -13.32 -0.77
N LEU A 52 15.92 -12.70 -0.43
CA LEU A 52 14.96 -12.20 -1.43
C LEU A 52 15.46 -10.95 -2.16
N GLU A 53 16.41 -10.22 -1.60
CA GLU A 53 17.03 -9.07 -2.28
C GLU A 53 17.96 -9.47 -3.43
N GLU A 54 18.45 -10.72 -3.46
CA GLU A 54 19.33 -11.21 -4.53
C GLU A 54 18.71 -11.03 -5.94
N LYS A 55 19.58 -10.74 -6.93
CA LYS A 55 19.22 -10.29 -8.29
C LYS A 55 18.27 -11.20 -9.08
N ARG A 56 18.07 -12.45 -8.65
CA ARG A 56 17.20 -13.43 -9.35
C ARG A 56 15.80 -13.52 -8.77
N SER A 57 15.54 -12.95 -7.60
CA SER A 57 14.20 -12.93 -7.00
C SER A 57 13.40 -11.73 -7.51
N GLY A 58 12.18 -11.96 -7.99
CA GLY A 58 11.21 -10.93 -8.35
C GLY A 58 10.32 -10.49 -7.18
N VAL A 59 10.47 -11.13 -6.02
CA VAL A 59 9.72 -10.86 -4.79
C VAL A 59 10.62 -10.23 -3.73
N LYS A 60 10.03 -9.43 -2.84
CA LYS A 60 10.68 -8.79 -1.69
C LYS A 60 9.89 -9.06 -0.41
N LEU A 61 10.59 -9.06 0.72
CA LEU A 61 9.95 -9.08 2.04
C LEU A 61 9.60 -7.65 2.44
N LEU A 62 8.32 -7.39 2.67
CA LEU A 62 7.83 -6.15 3.26
C LEU A 62 7.77 -6.31 4.77
N VAL A 63 8.51 -5.46 5.47
CA VAL A 63 8.60 -5.46 6.93
C VAL A 63 7.88 -4.22 7.44
N LEU A 64 6.69 -4.42 8.00
CA LEU A 64 5.93 -3.38 8.69
C LEU A 64 6.21 -3.49 10.19
N GLU A 65 5.77 -2.51 10.98
CA GLU A 65 5.99 -2.48 12.45
C GLU A 65 5.72 -3.86 13.10
N ASN A 66 4.51 -4.39 12.96
CA ASN A 66 4.11 -5.65 13.59
C ASN A 66 3.69 -6.74 12.59
N ARG A 67 3.93 -6.54 11.29
CA ARG A 67 3.47 -7.46 10.24
C ARG A 67 4.54 -7.67 9.19
N LEU A 68 4.46 -8.82 8.53
CA LEU A 68 5.33 -9.22 7.44
C LEU A 68 4.46 -9.61 6.24
N GLN A 69 4.90 -9.31 5.03
CA GLN A 69 4.21 -9.68 3.79
C GLN A 69 5.22 -9.91 2.66
N LEU A 70 4.89 -10.78 1.70
CA LEU A 70 5.61 -10.84 0.43
C LEU A 70 5.03 -9.85 -0.56
N GLY A 71 5.90 -9.04 -1.16
CA GLY A 71 5.55 -8.12 -2.24
C GLY A 71 6.35 -8.41 -3.51
N THR A 72 5.96 -7.77 -4.62
CA THR A 72 6.75 -7.77 -5.85
C THR A 72 7.76 -6.64 -5.85
N LYS A 73 8.93 -6.85 -6.46
CA LYS A 73 9.92 -5.80 -6.67
C LYS A 73 9.44 -4.78 -7.72
N GLU A 74 9.79 -3.51 -7.53
CA GLU A 74 9.28 -2.37 -8.33
C GLU A 74 9.74 -2.39 -9.79
N GLU A 75 10.90 -2.97 -10.06
CA GLU A 75 11.45 -3.22 -11.39
C GLU A 75 10.49 -4.05 -12.26
N ASN A 76 9.62 -4.84 -11.63
CA ASN A 76 8.63 -5.66 -12.31
C ASN A 76 7.24 -5.01 -12.43
N SER A 77 7.06 -3.77 -11.94
CA SER A 77 5.77 -3.08 -11.91
C SER A 77 5.04 -3.06 -13.25
N HIS A 78 5.74 -2.88 -14.37
CA HIS A 78 5.15 -2.91 -15.71
C HIS A 78 4.49 -4.25 -16.06
N PHE A 79 5.07 -5.36 -15.62
CA PHE A 79 4.49 -6.69 -15.82
C PHE A 79 3.25 -6.89 -14.95
N ILE A 80 3.32 -6.44 -13.69
CA ILE A 80 2.20 -6.54 -12.73
C ILE A 80 1.01 -5.70 -13.20
N LYS A 81 1.23 -4.47 -13.66
CA LYS A 81 0.17 -3.59 -14.21
C LYS A 81 -0.57 -4.25 -15.38
N LYS A 82 0.16 -4.90 -16.30
CA LYS A 82 -0.42 -5.64 -17.43
C LYS A 82 -1.25 -6.84 -16.99
N LEU A 83 -0.77 -7.59 -15.99
CA LEU A 83 -1.47 -8.75 -15.45
C LEU A 83 -2.79 -8.34 -14.79
N LEU A 84 -2.74 -7.34 -13.92
CA LEU A 84 -3.88 -6.94 -13.10
C LEU A 84 -4.95 -6.16 -13.86
N THR A 85 -4.74 -5.86 -15.15
CA THR A 85 -5.64 -5.05 -15.97
C THR A 85 -6.11 -3.82 -15.20
N ILE A 86 -5.17 -3.16 -14.50
CA ILE A 86 -5.48 -1.97 -13.70
C ILE A 86 -5.87 -0.90 -14.70
N ASN A 87 -7.17 -0.79 -14.97
CA ASN A 87 -7.75 0.33 -15.66
C ASN A 87 -7.53 1.55 -14.75
N GLU A 88 -7.10 2.67 -15.35
CA GLU A 88 -6.76 3.93 -14.69
C GLU A 88 -7.82 4.46 -13.72
N ARG A 89 -9.07 3.98 -13.83
CA ARG A 89 -10.17 4.21 -12.90
C ARG A 89 -9.91 3.73 -11.45
N GLN A 90 -8.80 3.04 -11.18
CA GLN A 90 -8.42 2.62 -9.83
C GLN A 90 -7.47 3.59 -9.12
N SER A 91 -6.96 4.63 -9.79
CA SER A 91 -6.13 5.67 -9.15
C SER A 91 -6.96 6.54 -8.18
N LEU A 92 -6.30 7.19 -7.22
CA LEU A 92 -6.95 8.07 -6.27
C LEU A 92 -7.02 9.48 -6.84
N SER A 93 -8.23 9.95 -7.18
CA SER A 93 -8.42 11.34 -7.63
C SER A 93 -7.75 12.36 -6.69
N LYS A 94 -7.42 13.55 -7.21
CA LYS A 94 -6.85 14.65 -6.42
C LYS A 94 -7.60 14.92 -5.09
N GLY A 95 -8.93 14.90 -5.11
CA GLY A 95 -9.74 15.09 -3.90
C GLY A 95 -9.66 13.92 -2.92
N ALA A 96 -9.45 12.70 -3.41
CA ALA A 96 -9.20 11.52 -2.58
C ALA A 96 -7.81 11.54 -1.96
N LEU A 97 -6.78 11.92 -2.72
CA LEU A 97 -5.43 12.12 -2.19
C LEU A 97 -5.40 13.19 -1.11
N GLU A 98 -6.06 14.33 -1.32
CA GLU A 98 -6.16 15.39 -0.30
C GLU A 98 -6.82 14.89 1.00
N CYS A 99 -7.95 14.18 0.87
CA CYS A 99 -8.63 13.60 2.03
C CYS A 99 -7.75 12.56 2.75
N LEU A 100 -7.07 11.69 2.00
CA LEU A 100 -6.17 10.69 2.55
C LEU A 100 -5.00 11.32 3.30
N SER A 101 -4.39 12.38 2.74
CA SER A 101 -3.32 13.13 3.40
C SER A 101 -3.78 13.69 4.75
N ILE A 102 -5.00 14.25 4.82
CA ILE A 102 -5.54 14.76 6.09
C ILE A 102 -5.65 13.62 7.10
N VAL A 103 -6.19 12.46 6.71
CA VAL A 103 -6.28 11.30 7.62
C VAL A 103 -4.89 10.87 8.08
N ALA A 104 -3.94 10.69 7.17
CA ALA A 104 -2.60 10.19 7.49
C ALA A 104 -1.84 11.11 8.46
N PHE A 105 -1.95 12.43 8.30
CA PHE A 105 -1.27 13.43 9.13
C PHE A 105 -2.01 13.82 10.41
N LYS A 106 -3.35 13.75 10.43
CA LYS A 106 -4.18 14.26 11.53
C LYS A 106 -4.87 13.16 12.34
N GLN A 107 -4.71 11.89 11.98
CA GLN A 107 -5.26 10.77 12.76
C GLN A 107 -4.85 10.84 14.24
N PRO A 108 -5.75 10.51 15.18
CA PRO A 108 -7.17 10.20 14.96
C PRO A 108 -8.00 11.42 14.55
N VAL A 109 -8.77 11.34 13.46
CA VAL A 109 -9.53 12.48 12.90
C VAL A 109 -10.98 12.12 12.57
N THR A 110 -11.92 13.03 12.79
CA THR A 110 -13.35 12.85 12.46
C THR A 110 -13.68 13.34 11.05
N ARG A 111 -14.78 12.84 10.45
CA ARG A 111 -15.32 13.35 9.17
C ARG A 111 -15.51 14.88 9.21
N VAL A 112 -16.04 15.41 10.30
CA VAL A 112 -16.32 16.85 10.43
C VAL A 112 -15.02 17.67 10.37
N GLN A 113 -13.97 17.23 11.07
CA GLN A 113 -12.66 17.89 11.01
C GLN A 113 -12.04 17.80 9.61
N ILE A 114 -12.23 16.69 8.90
CA ILE A 114 -11.77 16.56 7.51
C ILE A 114 -12.50 17.57 6.62
N ASP A 115 -13.83 17.66 6.74
CA ASP A 115 -14.65 18.60 5.98
C ASP A 115 -14.27 20.06 6.26
N GLU A 116 -13.97 20.41 7.51
CA GLU A 116 -13.50 21.74 7.91
C GLU A 116 -12.17 22.11 7.26
N ILE A 117 -11.23 21.16 7.19
CA ILE A 117 -9.91 21.39 6.57
C ILE A 117 -10.03 21.50 5.05
N ARG A 118 -10.88 20.66 4.41
CA ARG A 118 -11.07 20.65 2.96
C ARG A 118 -12.01 21.75 2.45
N GLY A 119 -12.89 22.26 3.32
CA GLY A 119 -13.94 23.20 2.96
C GLY A 119 -15.10 22.58 2.16
N VAL A 120 -15.15 21.26 1.99
CA VAL A 120 -16.17 20.53 1.22
C VAL A 120 -16.53 19.21 1.90
N ASN A 121 -17.70 18.65 1.56
CA ASN A 121 -18.13 17.35 2.07
C ASN A 121 -17.21 16.22 1.59
N SER A 122 -16.79 15.35 2.53
CA SER A 122 -15.83 14.26 2.30
C SER A 122 -16.42 12.87 2.49
N ASP A 123 -17.73 12.74 2.73
CA ASP A 123 -18.37 11.47 3.12
C ASP A 123 -18.13 10.36 2.09
N TYR A 124 -18.45 10.64 0.82
CA TYR A 124 -18.22 9.71 -0.29
C TYR A 124 -16.73 9.37 -0.47
N VAL A 125 -15.84 10.34 -0.27
CA VAL A 125 -14.40 10.14 -0.44
C VAL A 125 -13.85 9.23 0.67
N ILE A 126 -14.25 9.47 1.92
CA ILE A 126 -13.89 8.64 3.07
C ILE A 126 -14.40 7.21 2.85
N GLN A 127 -15.64 7.03 2.39
CA GLN A 127 -16.16 5.72 2.05
C GLN A 127 -15.30 5.01 1.00
N LYS A 128 -14.90 5.72 -0.08
CA LYS A 128 -14.05 5.15 -1.14
C LYS A 128 -12.64 4.80 -0.66
N LEU A 129 -12.07 5.59 0.23
CA LEU A 129 -10.77 5.29 0.84
C LEU A 129 -10.86 4.07 1.78
N ALA A 130 -11.97 3.93 2.51
CA ALA A 130 -12.22 2.78 3.38
C ALA A 130 -12.48 1.49 2.58
N GLU A 131 -13.22 1.57 1.46
CA GLU A 131 -13.42 0.46 0.52
C GLU A 131 -12.11 -0.04 -0.12
N LYS A 132 -11.10 0.85 -0.21
CA LYS A 132 -9.74 0.52 -0.64
C LYS A 132 -8.85 0.04 0.50
N GLU A 133 -9.39 -0.08 1.70
CA GLU A 133 -8.69 -0.55 2.92
C GLU A 133 -7.46 0.28 3.30
N ILE A 134 -7.29 1.49 2.77
CA ILE A 134 -6.16 2.39 3.11
C ILE A 134 -6.48 3.32 4.29
N ILE A 135 -7.75 3.42 4.67
CA ILE A 135 -8.18 4.02 5.95
C ILE A 135 -9.20 3.11 6.62
N LYS A 136 -9.38 3.27 7.93
CA LYS A 136 -10.37 2.54 8.71
C LYS A 136 -10.94 3.39 9.85
N GLU A 137 -12.10 2.97 10.34
CA GLU A 137 -12.61 3.44 11.63
C GLU A 137 -11.73 2.86 12.75
N ILE A 138 -11.21 3.71 13.62
CA ILE A 138 -10.35 3.32 14.75
C ILE A 138 -11.04 3.53 16.11
N GLY A 139 -12.28 4.04 16.10
CA GLY A 139 -13.08 4.24 17.30
C GLY A 139 -14.07 5.38 17.17
N ARG A 140 -14.49 5.93 18.31
CA ARG A 140 -15.35 7.11 18.40
C ARG A 140 -14.78 8.09 19.41
N LEU A 141 -14.95 9.39 19.14
CA LEU A 141 -14.54 10.44 20.06
C LEU A 141 -15.47 10.48 21.27
N ASP A 142 -14.92 10.66 22.48
CA ASP A 142 -15.71 10.85 23.69
C ASP A 142 -16.17 12.31 23.82
N SER A 143 -17.06 12.70 22.92
CA SER A 143 -17.65 14.03 22.83
C SER A 143 -19.13 13.94 22.43
N PRO A 144 -19.93 15.02 22.55
CA PRO A 144 -21.33 15.00 22.15
C PRO A 144 -21.51 14.50 20.71
N GLY A 145 -22.42 13.54 20.51
CA GLY A 145 -22.68 12.90 19.22
C GLY A 145 -21.76 11.73 18.88
N ARG A 146 -20.70 11.47 19.67
CA ARG A 146 -19.77 10.33 19.52
C ARG A 146 -19.36 10.06 18.06
N PRO A 147 -18.79 11.08 17.39
CA PRO A 147 -18.41 10.95 15.98
C PRO A 147 -17.35 9.87 15.81
N ILE A 148 -17.41 9.18 14.67
CA ILE A 148 -16.42 8.19 14.25
C ILE A 148 -15.08 8.90 14.03
N ILE A 149 -13.99 8.27 14.47
CA ILE A 149 -12.62 8.68 14.17
C ILE A 149 -11.96 7.69 13.21
N TYR A 150 -11.20 8.25 12.27
CA TYR A 150 -10.51 7.53 11.21
C TYR A 150 -9.00 7.57 11.41
N GLY A 151 -8.34 6.53 10.92
CA GLY A 151 -6.89 6.42 10.80
C GLY A 151 -6.50 5.59 9.58
N THR A 152 -5.20 5.56 9.26
CA THR A 152 -4.64 4.76 8.18
C THR A 152 -4.52 3.29 8.58
N THR A 153 -4.33 2.43 7.60
CA THR A 153 -4.10 0.99 7.77
C THR A 153 -2.66 0.60 7.48
N ASP A 154 -2.35 -0.69 7.64
CA ASP A 154 -1.09 -1.26 7.18
C ASP A 154 -1.03 -1.26 5.64
N ASP A 155 -2.17 -1.46 4.97
CA ASP A 155 -2.26 -1.43 3.49
C ASP A 155 -1.91 -0.05 2.93
N PHE A 156 -2.21 1.03 3.66
CA PHE A 156 -1.71 2.36 3.33
C PHE A 156 -0.17 2.40 3.34
N LEU A 157 0.48 1.84 4.35
CA LEU A 157 1.94 1.82 4.42
C LEU A 157 2.53 0.99 3.28
N ILE A 158 1.98 -0.21 3.04
CA ILE A 158 2.38 -1.10 1.94
C ILE A 158 2.24 -0.42 0.58
N GLN A 159 1.07 0.17 0.32
CA GLN A 159 0.78 0.79 -0.98
C GLN A 159 1.66 2.02 -1.24
N PHE A 160 2.05 2.74 -0.19
CA PHE A 160 2.86 3.94 -0.29
C PHE A 160 4.35 3.69 -0.03
N GLY A 161 4.76 2.44 0.20
CA GLY A 161 6.16 2.05 0.33
C GLY A 161 6.83 2.40 1.66
N PHE A 162 6.05 2.57 2.73
CA PHE A 162 6.57 2.89 4.07
C PHE A 162 6.52 1.66 5.00
N SER A 163 7.46 1.57 5.92
CA SER A 163 7.50 0.54 6.97
C SER A 163 6.70 0.93 8.22
N SER A 164 6.52 2.23 8.44
CA SER A 164 5.84 2.79 9.63
C SER A 164 5.19 4.15 9.34
N LEU A 165 4.28 4.56 10.23
CA LEU A 165 3.69 5.89 10.14
C LEU A 165 4.67 7.00 10.52
N ASP A 166 5.66 6.70 11.35
CA ASP A 166 6.69 7.67 11.72
C ASP A 166 7.63 7.94 10.53
N GLU A 167 8.00 6.90 9.77
CA GLU A 167 8.74 7.05 8.51
C GLU A 167 7.95 7.89 7.49
N PHE A 168 6.66 7.60 7.34
CA PHE A 168 5.79 8.41 6.47
C PHE A 168 5.75 9.88 6.91
N LYS A 169 5.63 10.16 8.21
CA LYS A 169 5.52 11.52 8.76
C LYS A 169 6.82 12.30 8.72
N ASP A 170 7.97 11.67 8.48
CA ASP A 170 9.21 12.39 8.24
C ASP A 170 9.06 13.27 6.98
N LYS A 171 9.57 14.50 7.03
CA LYS A 171 9.17 15.58 6.10
C LYS A 171 9.56 15.31 4.64
N SER A 172 10.53 14.44 4.41
CA SER A 172 10.89 13.91 3.09
C SER A 172 9.87 12.88 2.59
N GLY A 173 9.55 11.88 3.42
CA GLY A 173 8.73 10.72 3.05
C GLY A 173 7.35 11.10 2.52
N ALA A 174 6.53 11.82 3.30
CA ALA A 174 5.18 12.15 2.86
C ALA A 174 5.15 13.10 1.63
N ASN A 175 6.06 14.07 1.56
CA ASN A 175 6.08 15.00 0.43
C ASN A 175 6.48 14.31 -0.87
N GLU A 176 7.40 13.35 -0.82
CA GLU A 176 7.80 12.55 -1.98
C GLU A 176 6.69 11.59 -2.40
N ALA A 177 6.10 10.83 -1.48
CA ALA A 177 5.04 9.87 -1.82
C ALA A 177 3.80 10.52 -2.46
N PHE A 178 3.33 11.65 -1.91
CA PHE A 178 2.19 12.35 -2.52
C PHE A 178 2.56 13.08 -3.81
N LYS A 179 3.80 13.57 -3.98
CA LYS A 179 4.26 14.14 -5.25
C LYS A 179 4.35 13.08 -6.34
N ASP A 180 4.93 11.92 -6.04
CA ASP A 180 5.07 10.83 -6.99
C ASP A 180 3.71 10.31 -7.46
N LEU A 181 2.74 10.20 -6.56
CA LEU A 181 1.38 9.83 -6.94
C LEU A 181 0.73 10.86 -7.87
N ILE A 182 0.90 12.16 -7.57
CA ILE A 182 0.37 13.24 -8.42
C ILE A 182 1.09 13.29 -9.78
N GLU A 183 2.40 13.05 -9.81
CA GLU A 183 3.18 13.03 -11.06
C GLU A 183 2.89 11.80 -11.91
N ASN A 184 2.71 10.63 -11.29
CA ASN A 184 2.36 9.40 -11.99
C ASN A 184 0.96 9.51 -12.60
N GLU A 185 -0.02 10.07 -11.88
CA GLU A 185 -1.34 10.36 -12.48
C GLU A 185 -1.23 11.29 -13.69
N LYS A 186 -0.37 12.32 -13.65
CA LYS A 186 -0.19 13.23 -14.79
C LYS A 186 0.46 12.54 -15.99
N LYS A 187 1.55 11.80 -15.77
CA LYS A 187 2.29 11.10 -16.83
C LYS A 187 1.44 10.00 -17.48
N GLU A 188 0.60 9.32 -16.71
CA GLU A 188 -0.31 8.29 -17.23
C GLU A 188 -1.42 8.93 -18.09
N ASN A 189 -2.08 9.99 -17.61
CA ASN A 189 -3.08 10.75 -18.38
C ASN A 189 -2.53 11.31 -19.70
N GLU A 190 -1.31 11.87 -19.71
CA GLU A 190 -0.67 12.42 -20.92
C GLU A 190 -0.31 11.34 -21.96
N ASN A 191 0.03 10.13 -21.50
CA ASN A 191 0.33 9.01 -22.39
C ASN A 191 -0.93 8.42 -23.02
N GLU A 192 -2.08 8.48 -22.33
CA GLU A 192 -3.37 8.08 -22.90
C GLU A 192 -3.88 9.04 -23.96
N GLU A 193 -3.81 10.36 -23.74
CA GLU A 193 -4.22 11.35 -24.74
C GLU A 193 -3.43 11.17 -26.04
N LYS A 194 -2.12 11.01 -25.95
CA LYS A 194 -1.26 10.71 -27.12
C LYS A 194 -1.65 9.41 -27.81
N ASN A 195 -1.99 8.36 -27.06
CA ASN A 195 -2.40 7.08 -27.64
C ASN A 195 -3.81 7.12 -28.28
N ARG A 196 -4.73 7.95 -27.77
CA ARG A 196 -6.05 8.19 -28.37
C ARG A 196 -5.92 8.99 -29.67
N ASP A 197 -5.08 10.01 -29.70
CA ASP A 197 -4.82 10.82 -30.91
C ASP A 197 -4.15 9.99 -32.02
N LEU A 198 -3.23 9.09 -31.67
CA LEU A 198 -2.60 8.15 -32.61
C LEU A 198 -3.57 7.11 -33.21
N LYS A 199 -4.63 6.74 -32.48
CA LYS A 199 -5.68 5.85 -32.99
C LYS A 199 -6.66 6.60 -33.89
N ASN A 200 -7.08 7.80 -33.50
CA ASN A 200 -8.01 8.63 -34.30
C ASN A 200 -7.37 9.17 -35.59
N GLY A 201 -6.05 9.32 -35.65
CA GLY A 201 -5.32 9.71 -36.86
C GLY A 201 -5.17 8.61 -37.92
N LYS A 202 -5.37 7.33 -37.57
CA LYS A 202 -5.24 6.20 -38.52
C LYS A 202 -6.53 5.89 -39.28
N ASP A 203 -7.69 6.29 -38.75
CA ASP A 203 -8.99 6.01 -39.38
C ASP A 203 -9.35 6.99 -40.52
N ASN A 204 -8.63 8.10 -40.67
CA ASN A 204 -8.88 9.11 -41.71
C ASN A 204 -8.10 8.89 -43.02
N ASN A 205 -7.22 7.87 -43.11
CA ASN A 205 -6.40 7.60 -44.31
C ASN A 205 -6.87 6.40 -45.16
N HIS A 206 -8.13 5.96 -45.01
CA HIS A 206 -8.65 4.81 -45.76
C HIS A 206 -10.02 5.03 -46.42
N LYS A 207 -10.34 6.28 -46.81
CA LYS A 207 -11.58 6.59 -47.54
C LYS A 207 -11.42 7.13 -48.96
N ASP A 208 -10.20 7.32 -49.46
CA ASP A 208 -9.98 7.72 -50.85
C ASP A 208 -9.09 6.69 -51.56
N ASN A 209 -9.73 5.68 -52.15
CA ASN A 209 -9.25 4.94 -53.33
C ASN A 209 -10.41 4.23 -54.02
#